data_AF-A0A4Q2S568-F1
#
_entry.id   AF-A0A4Q2S568-F1
#
_cell.length_a   1.000
_cell.length_b   1.000
_cell.length_c   1.000
_cell.angle_alpha   90.00
_cell.angle_beta   90.00
_cell.angle_gamma   90.00
#
_symmetry.space_group_name_H-M   'P 1'
#
loop_
_entity.id
_entity.type
_entity.pdbx_description
1 polymer ?
#
loop_
_entity_poly.entity_id
_entity_poly.type
_entity_poly.pdbx_seq_one_letter_code
_entity_poly.pdbx_strand_id
1 'polypeptide(L)'
;MAADPSLRGRLSRQVSVRERLPRDLAWIFGVFMVAGTWAWLSEYGWGIDSGAYWGAWRDGLYDVPPARAGAYLYSPAFAQAIWPFTYLPRAVFVAGVSLATTITLWWLLRPLGWRWWVPLMLCCSFEIATGNVNWVFAVVAALGLRHPWLWAFPALTKVTPCVGPVWFLVRREWRALGVSVGATLGVVLVSAVAAPELWRQWFDFLVSNADRSTSVLGGSLLPAPVIRIPLAVVVVAVGARLGRTWVLPVGMILGSPVFGIGALAVLAGLVRLDAAGRAGTPGPARGRRTDS
;
A
#
# COMPACT_ATOMS: atom_id res chain seq x y z
N MET A 1 -46.15 26.74 -38.42
CA MET A 1 -44.88 27.01 -37.71
C MET A 1 -44.41 25.70 -37.06
N ALA A 2 -43.59 24.92 -37.75
CA ALA A 2 -43.07 23.65 -37.24
C ALA A 2 -41.78 23.91 -36.46
N ALA A 3 -41.73 23.45 -35.20
CA ALA A 3 -40.54 23.60 -34.36
C ALA A 3 -39.36 22.78 -34.91
N ASP A 4 -38.21 23.43 -35.05
CA ASP A 4 -36.96 22.86 -35.55
C ASP A 4 -36.51 21.63 -34.72
N PRO A 5 -36.40 20.43 -35.33
CA PRO A 5 -35.92 19.21 -34.67
C PRO A 5 -34.47 19.32 -34.14
N SER A 6 -33.68 20.26 -34.67
CA SER A 6 -32.25 20.44 -34.32
C SER A 6 -32.05 20.96 -32.89
N LEU A 7 -33.07 21.56 -32.27
CA LEU A 7 -33.04 22.06 -30.90
C LEU A 7 -33.30 20.99 -29.83
N ARG A 8 -33.91 19.85 -30.19
CA ARG A 8 -34.14 18.74 -29.24
C ARG A 8 -32.89 17.92 -28.94
N GLY A 9 -31.88 17.95 -29.83
CA GLY A 9 -30.61 17.24 -29.63
C GLY A 9 -29.64 17.90 -28.63
N ARG A 10 -29.91 19.14 -28.20
CA ARG A 10 -29.04 19.90 -27.28
C ARG A 10 -29.59 20.02 -25.85
N LEU A 11 -30.74 19.40 -25.57
CA LEU A 11 -31.32 19.42 -24.22
C LEU A 11 -30.70 18.33 -23.35
N SER A 12 -29.81 18.81 -22.48
CA SER A 12 -29.30 18.14 -21.28
C SER A 12 -28.69 16.75 -21.51
N ARG A 13 -27.37 16.71 -21.66
CA ARG A 13 -26.60 15.68 -20.94
C ARG A 13 -26.93 15.90 -19.46
N GLN A 14 -27.98 15.25 -18.95
CA GLN A 14 -28.29 15.26 -17.52
C GLN A 14 -27.07 14.66 -16.84
N VAL A 15 -26.30 15.54 -16.22
CA VAL A 15 -25.13 15.16 -15.46
C VAL A 15 -25.64 14.45 -14.22
N SER A 16 -25.46 13.14 -14.16
CA SER A 16 -25.80 12.38 -12.97
C SER A 16 -24.90 12.83 -11.82
N VAL A 17 -25.49 13.45 -10.79
CA VAL A 17 -24.78 13.85 -9.56
C VAL A 17 -24.09 12.64 -8.93
N ARG A 18 -24.71 11.45 -8.99
CA ARG A 18 -24.14 10.20 -8.49
C ARG A 18 -22.84 9.80 -9.21
N GLU A 19 -22.70 10.13 -10.49
CA GLU A 19 -21.49 9.82 -11.27
C GLU A 19 -20.37 10.85 -11.05
N ARG A 20 -20.74 12.11 -10.74
CA ARG A 20 -19.76 13.17 -10.50
C ARG A 20 -19.26 13.24 -9.06
N LEU A 21 -20.17 13.03 -8.10
CA LEU A 21 -19.88 13.23 -6.68
C LEU A 21 -18.62 12.49 -6.22
N PRO A 22 -18.39 11.19 -6.53
CA PRO A 22 -17.18 10.49 -6.11
C PRO A 22 -15.89 11.12 -6.64
N ARG A 23 -15.90 11.62 -7.88
CA ARG A 23 -14.75 12.26 -8.50
C ARG A 23 -14.51 13.64 -7.90
N ASP A 24 -15.57 14.41 -7.72
CA ASP A 24 -15.49 15.77 -7.17
C ASP A 24 -15.02 15.71 -5.70
N LEU A 25 -15.48 14.71 -4.93
CA LEU A 25 -14.95 14.39 -3.60
C LEU A 25 -13.47 14.02 -3.62
N ALA A 26 -13.01 13.22 -4.60
CA ALA A 26 -11.59 12.90 -4.73
C ALA A 26 -10.74 14.15 -5.01
N TRP A 27 -11.24 15.11 -5.79
CA TRP A 27 -10.56 16.39 -6.00
C TRP A 27 -10.49 17.23 -4.74
N ILE A 28 -11.62 17.39 -4.05
CA ILE A 28 -11.69 18.16 -2.80
C ILE A 28 -10.74 17.55 -1.77
N PHE A 29 -10.84 16.22 -1.57
CA PHE A 29 -9.98 15.51 -0.64
C PHE A 29 -8.51 15.60 -1.06
N GLY A 30 -8.19 15.48 -2.35
CA GLY A 30 -6.83 15.65 -2.87
C GLY A 30 -6.23 17.02 -2.56
N VAL A 31 -7.00 18.10 -2.68
CA VAL A 31 -6.54 19.45 -2.31
C VAL A 31 -6.27 19.55 -0.81
N PHE A 32 -7.17 19.04 0.03
CA PHE A 32 -6.96 19.00 1.48
C PHE A 32 -5.73 18.17 1.86
N MET A 33 -5.52 17.05 1.18
CA MET A 33 -4.35 16.19 1.38
C MET A 33 -3.05 16.89 1.02
N VAL A 34 -3.01 17.64 -0.08
CA VAL A 34 -1.83 18.43 -0.45
C VAL A 34 -1.56 19.54 0.56
N ALA A 35 -2.60 20.27 0.98
CA ALA A 35 -2.45 21.32 1.99
C ALA A 35 -1.97 20.76 3.34
N GLY A 36 -2.53 19.64 3.79
CA GLY A 36 -2.10 18.95 5.00
C GLY A 36 -0.68 18.40 4.88
N THR A 37 -0.31 17.86 3.71
CA THR A 37 1.06 17.43 3.43
C THR A 37 2.02 18.61 3.50
N TRP A 38 1.68 19.74 2.89
CA TRP A 38 2.51 20.95 2.94
C TRP A 38 2.72 21.45 4.37
N ALA A 39 1.64 21.56 5.15
CA ALA A 39 1.72 21.98 6.56
C ALA A 39 2.64 21.03 7.35
N TRP A 40 2.48 19.72 7.18
CA TRP A 40 3.31 18.72 7.83
C TRP A 40 4.79 18.83 7.38
N LEU A 41 5.04 18.99 6.09
CA LEU A 41 6.40 19.17 5.55
C LEU A 41 7.09 20.43 6.07
N SER A 42 6.33 21.49 6.34
CA SER A 42 6.88 22.73 6.90
C SER A 42 7.42 22.55 8.33
N GLU A 43 6.92 21.56 9.06
CA GLU A 43 7.34 21.24 10.42
C GLU A 43 8.42 20.14 10.44
N TYR A 44 8.26 19.10 9.63
CA TYR A 44 9.06 17.86 9.72
C TYR A 44 10.05 17.64 8.56
N GLY A 45 9.92 18.43 7.49
CA GLY A 45 10.75 18.31 6.29
C GLY A 45 10.37 17.15 5.36
N TRP A 46 10.96 17.17 4.15
CA TRP A 46 10.72 16.15 3.12
C TRP A 46 11.47 14.85 3.41
N GLY A 47 10.82 13.72 3.13
CA GLY A 47 11.42 12.41 3.21
C GLY A 47 11.75 11.98 4.64
N ILE A 48 10.81 12.11 5.59
CA ILE A 48 11.07 11.67 6.97
C ILE A 48 11.31 10.15 7.04
N ASP A 49 10.47 9.37 6.36
CA ASP A 49 10.52 7.90 6.41
C ASP A 49 11.70 7.40 5.57
N SER A 50 11.80 7.89 4.33
CA SER A 50 12.93 7.61 3.45
C SER A 50 14.27 8.10 4.04
N GLY A 51 14.26 9.17 4.84
CA GLY A 51 15.41 9.64 5.58
C GLY A 51 15.89 8.65 6.64
N ALA A 52 14.97 8.00 7.37
CA ALA A 52 15.33 6.94 8.30
C ALA A 52 15.94 5.71 7.58
N TYR A 53 15.47 5.41 6.37
CA TYR A 53 16.06 4.33 5.55
C TYR A 53 17.47 4.68 5.10
N TRP A 54 17.70 5.94 4.69
CA TRP A 54 19.02 6.43 4.31
C TRP A 54 20.01 6.44 5.50
N GLY A 55 19.52 6.79 6.69
CA GLY A 55 20.28 6.85 7.93
C GLY A 55 20.52 5.49 8.60
N ALA A 56 19.86 4.43 8.15
CA ALA A 56 19.82 3.12 8.82
C ALA A 56 21.19 2.57 9.28
N TRP A 57 22.22 2.69 8.46
CA TRP A 57 23.58 2.20 8.77
C TRP A 57 24.52 3.27 9.35
N ARG A 58 24.06 4.51 9.51
CA ARG A 58 24.82 5.66 10.02
C ARG A 58 24.39 6.08 11.41
N ASP A 59 23.09 6.06 11.64
CA ASP A 59 22.44 6.65 12.81
C ASP A 59 21.94 5.57 13.80
N GLY A 60 22.14 4.28 13.46
CA GLY A 60 21.69 3.13 14.25
C GLY A 60 20.34 2.56 13.75
N LEU A 61 20.20 1.23 13.79
CA LEU A 61 19.02 0.53 13.24
C LEU A 61 17.86 0.44 14.24
N TYR A 62 18.13 0.25 15.54
CA TYR A 62 17.10 -0.10 16.53
C TYR A 62 17.20 0.72 17.82
N ASP A 63 17.91 1.85 17.77
CA ASP A 63 18.19 2.70 18.92
C ASP A 63 17.10 3.74 19.18
N VAL A 64 16.27 4.03 18.16
CA VAL A 64 15.24 5.05 18.20
C VAL A 64 13.86 4.39 18.23
N PRO A 65 13.00 4.68 19.23
CA PRO A 65 11.68 4.07 19.33
C PRO A 65 10.76 4.52 18.19
N PRO A 66 9.71 3.74 17.86
CA PRO A 66 8.72 4.12 16.85
C PRO A 66 8.09 5.49 17.12
N ALA A 67 7.54 6.10 16.07
CA ALA A 67 6.93 7.43 16.09
C ALA A 67 7.89 8.60 16.35
N ARG A 68 9.21 8.37 16.35
CA ARG A 68 10.22 9.41 16.43
C ARG A 68 10.92 9.57 15.08
N ALA A 69 11.39 10.79 14.80
CA ALA A 69 12.18 11.08 13.61
C ALA A 69 13.46 10.22 13.61
N GLY A 70 13.80 9.63 12.46
CA GLY A 70 14.96 8.75 12.31
C GLY A 70 14.73 7.30 12.77
N ALA A 71 13.55 6.94 13.30
CA ALA A 71 13.28 5.58 13.74
C ALA A 71 13.25 4.59 12.56
N TYR A 72 14.24 3.68 12.52
CA TYR A 72 14.25 2.57 11.59
C TYR A 72 13.51 1.36 12.19
N LEU A 73 12.52 0.83 11.47
CA LEU A 73 11.56 -0.14 12.02
C LEU A 73 11.59 -1.50 11.33
N TYR A 74 12.38 -1.63 10.26
CA TYR A 74 12.28 -2.75 9.33
C TYR A 74 13.32 -3.84 9.65
N SER A 75 13.14 -5.02 9.05
CA SER A 75 14.07 -6.11 9.29
C SER A 75 15.49 -5.80 8.78
N PRO A 76 16.51 -6.49 9.30
CA PRO A 76 17.88 -6.35 8.80
C PRO A 76 18.00 -6.62 7.30
N ALA A 77 17.15 -7.51 6.75
CA ALA A 77 17.12 -7.82 5.32
C ALA A 77 16.81 -6.58 4.47
N PHE A 78 15.85 -5.75 4.91
CA PHE A 78 15.55 -4.52 4.18
C PHE A 78 16.73 -3.54 4.25
N ALA A 79 17.36 -3.42 5.42
CA ALA A 79 18.52 -2.55 5.63
C ALA A 79 19.69 -2.95 4.72
N GLN A 80 19.97 -4.26 4.63
CA GLN A 80 20.99 -4.81 3.74
C GLN A 80 20.66 -4.56 2.27
N ALA A 81 19.38 -4.73 1.87
CA ALA A 81 18.95 -4.51 0.49
C ALA A 81 19.12 -3.05 0.04
N ILE A 82 18.85 -2.09 0.93
CA ILE A 82 18.97 -0.66 0.61
C ILE A 82 20.39 -0.12 0.81
N TRP A 83 21.28 -0.86 1.49
CA TRP A 83 22.61 -0.41 1.90
C TRP A 83 23.43 0.25 0.76
N PRO A 84 23.51 -0.32 -0.46
CA PRO A 84 24.27 0.31 -1.55
C PRO A 84 23.74 1.71 -1.92
N PHE A 85 22.42 1.92 -1.81
CA PHE A 85 21.79 3.20 -2.14
C PHE A 85 22.00 4.24 -1.03
N THR A 86 22.27 3.80 0.20
CA THR A 86 22.54 4.73 1.30
C THR A 86 23.83 5.51 1.08
N TYR A 87 24.75 5.09 0.19
CA TYR A 87 25.95 5.86 -0.18
C TYR A 87 25.67 7.12 -1.00
N LEU A 88 24.48 7.24 -1.59
CA LEU A 88 24.09 8.45 -2.30
C LEU A 88 23.92 9.63 -1.33
N PRO A 89 24.09 10.89 -1.78
CA PRO A 89 23.68 12.04 -0.99
C PRO A 89 22.22 11.91 -0.55
N ARG A 90 21.89 12.27 0.70
CA ARG A 90 20.54 12.10 1.27
C ARG A 90 19.44 12.64 0.35
N ALA A 91 19.66 13.83 -0.24
CA ALA A 91 18.72 14.44 -1.17
C ALA A 91 18.43 13.56 -2.40
N VAL A 92 19.45 12.90 -2.96
CA VAL A 92 19.31 12.02 -4.12
C VAL A 92 18.56 10.74 -3.75
N PHE A 93 18.89 10.13 -2.61
CA PHE A 93 18.18 8.95 -2.13
C PHE A 93 16.70 9.24 -1.91
N VAL A 94 16.40 10.30 -1.17
CA VAL A 94 15.02 10.70 -0.84
C VAL A 94 14.24 11.08 -2.10
N ALA A 95 14.83 11.86 -3.00
CA ALA A 95 14.20 12.19 -4.28
C ALA A 95 13.95 10.94 -5.14
N GLY A 96 14.88 9.98 -5.13
CA GLY A 96 14.74 8.69 -5.81
C GLY A 96 13.56 7.87 -5.27
N VAL A 97 13.41 7.79 -3.94
CA VAL A 97 12.26 7.13 -3.31
C VAL A 97 10.96 7.84 -3.67
N SER A 98 10.88 9.17 -3.52
CA SER A 98 9.70 9.94 -3.90
C SER A 98 9.32 9.74 -5.37
N LEU A 99 10.29 9.75 -6.29
CA LEU A 99 10.07 9.49 -7.70
C LEU A 99 9.55 8.08 -7.96
N ALA A 100 10.13 7.06 -7.32
CA ALA A 100 9.67 5.68 -7.42
C ALA A 100 8.23 5.52 -6.90
N THR A 101 7.90 6.17 -5.78
CA THR A 101 6.54 6.25 -5.24
C THR A 101 5.58 6.87 -6.25
N THR A 102 5.93 8.03 -6.81
CA THR A 102 5.10 8.74 -7.80
C THR A 102 4.85 7.90 -9.05
N ILE A 103 5.90 7.30 -9.63
CA ILE A 103 5.80 6.46 -10.83
C ILE A 103 4.93 5.25 -10.55
N THR A 104 5.09 4.61 -9.39
CA THR A 104 4.33 3.42 -9.03
C THR A 104 2.85 3.72 -8.85
N LEU A 105 2.52 4.78 -8.10
CA LEU A 105 1.14 5.20 -7.90
C LEU A 105 0.49 5.62 -9.22
N TRP A 106 1.21 6.36 -10.07
CA TRP A 106 0.74 6.66 -11.43
C TRP A 106 0.47 5.37 -12.22
N TRP A 107 1.37 4.40 -12.20
CA TRP A 107 1.18 3.12 -12.90
C TRP A 107 -0.02 2.32 -12.35
N LEU A 108 -0.26 2.34 -11.04
CA LEU A 108 -1.41 1.70 -10.40
C LEU A 108 -2.72 2.38 -10.83
N LEU A 109 -2.76 3.72 -10.79
CA LEU A 109 -3.98 4.52 -10.96
C LEU A 109 -4.30 4.87 -12.42
N ARG A 110 -3.31 4.90 -13.33
CA ARG A 110 -3.49 5.28 -14.74
C ARG A 110 -4.66 4.57 -15.46
N PRO A 111 -5.00 3.29 -15.19
CA PRO A 111 -6.13 2.63 -15.87
C PRO A 111 -7.49 3.28 -15.61
N LEU A 112 -7.63 4.07 -14.55
CA LEU A 112 -8.87 4.81 -14.26
C LEU A 112 -9.08 6.05 -15.16
N GLY A 113 -8.06 6.46 -15.92
CA GLY A 113 -8.07 7.68 -16.73
C GLY A 113 -7.76 8.95 -15.93
N TRP A 114 -7.35 10.02 -16.61
CA TRP A 114 -6.81 11.24 -15.98
C TRP A 114 -7.75 11.94 -15.02
N ARG A 115 -9.06 11.82 -15.25
CA ARG A 115 -10.08 12.36 -14.35
C ARG A 115 -10.07 11.73 -12.96
N TRP A 116 -9.44 10.58 -12.81
CA TRP A 116 -9.33 9.81 -11.58
C TRP A 116 -7.91 9.71 -11.06
N TRP A 117 -6.93 9.40 -11.92
CA TRP A 117 -5.57 9.24 -11.43
C TRP A 117 -4.99 10.56 -10.92
N VAL A 118 -5.33 11.71 -11.51
CA VAL A 118 -4.83 13.01 -11.02
C VAL A 118 -5.29 13.30 -9.59
N PRO A 119 -6.60 13.35 -9.26
CA PRO A 119 -7.03 13.62 -7.89
C PRO A 119 -6.54 12.56 -6.92
N LEU A 120 -6.51 11.28 -7.31
CA LEU A 120 -6.02 10.22 -6.43
C LEU A 120 -4.50 10.30 -6.18
N MET A 121 -3.72 10.80 -7.14
CA MET A 121 -2.31 11.13 -6.91
C MET A 121 -2.16 12.27 -5.90
N LEU A 122 -3.02 13.29 -5.95
CA LEU A 122 -3.06 14.35 -4.93
C LEU A 122 -3.42 13.79 -3.55
N CYS A 123 -4.35 12.84 -3.48
CA CYS A 123 -4.67 12.15 -2.22
C CYS A 123 -3.47 11.38 -1.64
N CYS A 124 -2.54 10.94 -2.49
CA CYS A 124 -1.33 10.24 -2.08
C CYS A 124 -0.13 11.17 -1.86
N SER A 125 -0.31 12.49 -1.83
CA SER A 125 0.78 13.47 -1.67
C SER A 125 1.62 13.19 -0.42
N PHE A 126 0.98 12.79 0.69
CA PHE A 126 1.67 12.48 1.93
C PHE A 126 2.64 11.30 1.76
N GLU A 127 2.19 10.20 1.17
CA GLU A 127 3.04 9.02 0.90
C GLU A 127 4.21 9.35 -0.03
N ILE A 128 3.97 10.18 -1.06
CA ILE A 128 5.01 10.66 -1.99
C ILE A 128 6.06 11.49 -1.24
N ALA A 129 5.62 12.33 -0.31
CA ALA A 129 6.45 13.28 0.39
C ALA A 129 7.25 12.66 1.55
N THR A 130 6.68 11.73 2.31
CA THR A 130 7.43 11.04 3.38
C THR A 130 8.34 9.95 2.83
N GLY A 131 7.96 9.34 1.71
CA GLY A 131 8.68 8.22 1.12
C GLY A 131 8.55 6.93 1.94
N ASN A 132 7.38 6.70 2.57
CA ASN A 132 7.07 5.42 3.22
C ASN A 132 7.04 4.27 2.20
N VAL A 133 6.86 3.03 2.66
CA VAL A 133 6.82 1.83 1.79
C VAL A 133 5.40 1.37 1.43
N ASN A 134 4.36 2.14 1.79
CA ASN A 134 2.97 1.72 1.55
C ASN A 134 2.64 1.67 0.04
N TRP A 135 3.34 2.43 -0.81
CA TRP A 135 3.24 2.29 -2.27
C TRP A 135 3.70 0.91 -2.77
N VAL A 136 4.71 0.30 -2.15
CA VAL A 136 5.11 -1.09 -2.45
C VAL A 136 4.02 -2.04 -1.98
N PHE A 137 3.40 -1.78 -0.83
CA PHE A 137 2.28 -2.58 -0.34
C PHE A 137 1.09 -2.52 -1.30
N ALA A 138 0.84 -1.38 -1.94
CA ALA A 138 -0.16 -1.27 -3.00
C ALA A 138 0.17 -2.18 -4.19
N VAL A 139 1.45 -2.31 -4.57
CA VAL A 139 1.90 -3.27 -5.60
C VAL A 139 1.70 -4.71 -5.14
N VAL A 140 2.05 -5.02 -3.88
CA VAL A 140 1.81 -6.36 -3.30
C VAL A 140 0.31 -6.68 -3.26
N ALA A 141 -0.55 -5.72 -2.93
CA ALA A 141 -2.00 -5.92 -2.99
C ALA A 141 -2.49 -6.19 -4.42
N ALA A 142 -1.93 -5.50 -5.42
CA ALA A 142 -2.32 -5.68 -6.82
C ALA A 142 -1.84 -7.00 -7.43
N LEU A 143 -0.64 -7.47 -7.05
CA LEU A 143 0.06 -8.56 -7.72
C LEU A 143 0.30 -9.80 -6.85
N GLY A 144 0.15 -9.69 -5.54
CA GLY A 144 0.58 -10.70 -4.56
C GLY A 144 -0.20 -12.02 -4.65
N LEU A 145 -1.44 -12.01 -5.16
CA LEU A 145 -2.16 -13.25 -5.46
C LEU A 145 -1.58 -14.01 -6.67
N ARG A 146 -1.03 -13.28 -7.65
CA ARG A 146 -0.39 -13.85 -8.85
C ARG A 146 1.07 -14.23 -8.61
N HIS A 147 1.74 -13.48 -7.73
CA HIS A 147 3.15 -13.63 -7.39
C HIS A 147 3.30 -13.75 -5.87
N PRO A 148 3.05 -14.94 -5.29
CA PRO A 148 2.98 -15.11 -3.83
C PRO A 148 4.24 -14.73 -3.06
N TRP A 149 5.42 -14.76 -3.71
CA TRP A 149 6.69 -14.35 -3.12
C TRP A 149 6.73 -12.85 -2.76
N LEU A 150 5.88 -12.02 -3.38
CA LEU A 150 5.80 -10.58 -3.08
C LEU A 150 5.38 -10.31 -1.62
N TRP A 151 4.68 -11.24 -0.97
CA TRP A 151 4.29 -11.13 0.43
C TRP A 151 5.48 -11.17 1.41
N ALA A 152 6.66 -11.58 0.96
CA ALA A 152 7.89 -11.44 1.75
C ALA A 152 8.18 -9.96 2.07
N PHE A 153 7.83 -9.04 1.19
CA PHE A 153 8.10 -7.61 1.41
C PHE A 153 7.36 -7.06 2.64
N PRO A 154 6.02 -7.14 2.78
CA PRO A 154 5.36 -6.73 4.01
C PRO A 154 5.81 -7.57 5.20
N ALA A 155 6.02 -8.89 5.06
CA ALA A 155 6.51 -9.72 6.16
C ALA A 155 7.82 -9.21 6.79
N LEU A 156 8.69 -8.61 5.97
CA LEU A 156 10.03 -8.15 6.36
C LEU A 156 10.13 -6.64 6.62
N THR A 157 9.06 -5.88 6.40
CA THR A 157 9.04 -4.42 6.61
C THR A 157 7.95 -4.02 7.60
N LYS A 158 6.73 -4.49 7.44
CA LYS A 158 5.65 -4.33 8.42
C LYS A 158 4.91 -5.66 8.55
N VAL A 159 5.29 -6.43 9.57
CA VAL A 159 4.84 -7.82 9.78
C VAL A 159 3.32 -7.96 9.74
N THR A 160 2.60 -7.07 10.41
CA THR A 160 1.15 -7.20 10.64
C THR A 160 0.28 -6.92 9.39
N PRO A 161 0.68 -6.04 8.45
CA PRO A 161 0.10 -6.01 7.09
C PRO A 161 0.29 -7.26 6.23
N CYS A 162 1.12 -8.23 6.62
CA CYS A 162 1.35 -9.44 5.81
C CYS A 162 0.17 -10.43 5.91
N VAL A 163 -0.93 -10.11 5.24
CA VAL A 163 -2.18 -10.88 5.33
C VAL A 163 -2.39 -11.89 4.18
N GLY A 164 -1.57 -11.84 3.13
CA GLY A 164 -1.66 -12.76 1.99
C GLY A 164 -1.54 -14.26 2.32
N PRO A 165 -0.61 -14.69 3.20
CA PRO A 165 -0.54 -16.07 3.63
C PRO A 165 -1.86 -16.59 4.21
N VAL A 166 -2.61 -15.75 4.93
CA VAL A 166 -3.94 -16.09 5.46
C VAL A 166 -4.92 -16.41 4.33
N TRP A 167 -4.91 -15.60 3.26
CA TRP A 167 -5.75 -15.83 2.08
C TRP A 167 -5.45 -17.21 1.46
N PHE A 168 -4.17 -17.52 1.22
CA PHE A 168 -3.77 -18.80 0.63
C PHE A 168 -4.11 -19.99 1.54
N LEU A 169 -3.88 -19.85 2.85
CA LEU A 169 -4.18 -20.88 3.83
C LEU A 169 -5.68 -21.23 3.85
N VAL A 170 -6.55 -20.21 3.93
CA VAL A 170 -8.01 -20.40 3.99
C VAL A 170 -8.54 -21.07 2.72
N ARG A 171 -7.95 -20.75 1.57
CA ARG A 171 -8.31 -21.33 0.27
C ARG A 171 -7.60 -22.64 -0.04
N ARG A 172 -6.75 -23.13 0.87
CA ARG A 172 -5.92 -24.34 0.69
C ARG A 172 -5.04 -24.27 -0.58
N GLU A 173 -4.58 -23.07 -0.92
CA GLU A 173 -3.67 -22.82 -2.04
C GLU A 173 -2.22 -23.09 -1.60
N TRP A 174 -1.93 -24.36 -1.28
CA TRP A 174 -0.68 -24.80 -0.63
C TRP A 174 0.59 -24.38 -1.37
N ARG A 175 0.56 -24.42 -2.71
CA ARG A 175 1.69 -23.97 -3.53
C ARG A 175 1.96 -22.47 -3.34
N ALA A 176 0.92 -21.65 -3.36
CA ALA A 176 1.07 -20.21 -3.18
C ALA A 176 1.51 -19.86 -1.75
N LEU A 177 0.94 -20.54 -0.76
CA LEU A 177 1.36 -20.44 0.64
C LEU A 177 2.84 -20.82 0.80
N GLY A 178 3.26 -21.96 0.24
CA GLY A 178 4.64 -22.44 0.28
C GLY A 178 5.62 -21.49 -0.40
N VAL A 179 5.25 -20.89 -1.55
CA VAL A 179 6.09 -19.88 -2.22
C VAL A 179 6.20 -18.60 -1.37
N SER A 180 5.10 -18.14 -0.78
CA SER A 180 5.09 -16.94 0.07
C SER A 180 5.95 -17.12 1.34
N VAL A 181 5.75 -18.22 2.06
CA VAL A 181 6.50 -18.55 3.28
C VAL A 181 7.96 -18.85 2.93
N GLY A 182 8.20 -19.68 1.91
CA GLY A 182 9.54 -20.08 1.48
C GLY A 182 10.38 -18.89 0.99
N ALA A 183 9.81 -17.96 0.23
CA ALA A 183 10.52 -16.74 -0.17
C ALA A 183 10.88 -15.86 1.04
N THR A 184 9.96 -15.72 1.99
CA THR A 184 10.21 -14.97 3.24
C THR A 184 11.35 -15.60 4.02
N LEU A 185 11.27 -16.91 4.29
CA LEU A 185 12.30 -17.65 5.03
C LEU A 185 13.66 -17.64 4.30
N GLY A 186 13.66 -17.73 2.97
CA GLY A 186 14.88 -17.64 2.17
C GLY A 186 15.60 -16.31 2.35
N VAL A 187 14.85 -15.20 2.31
CA VAL A 187 15.43 -13.86 2.55
C VAL A 187 15.91 -13.71 4.00
N VAL A 188 15.13 -14.18 4.98
CA VAL A 188 15.54 -14.20 6.39
C VAL A 188 16.85 -14.96 6.56
N LEU A 189 16.95 -16.17 5.99
CA LEU A 189 18.13 -17.02 6.12
C LEU A 189 19.38 -16.34 5.55
N VAL A 190 19.31 -15.85 4.31
CA VAL A 190 20.43 -15.17 3.66
C VAL A 190 20.87 -13.94 4.48
N SER A 191 19.90 -13.15 4.94
CA SER A 191 20.17 -11.97 5.75
C SER A 191 20.76 -12.30 7.12
N ALA A 192 20.27 -13.35 7.77
CA ALA A 192 20.69 -13.77 9.10
C ALA A 192 22.06 -14.44 9.11
N VAL A 193 22.47 -15.09 8.01
CA VAL A 193 23.85 -15.56 7.85
C VAL A 193 24.83 -14.38 7.84
N ALA A 194 24.46 -13.27 7.21
CA ALA A 194 25.31 -12.08 7.16
C ALA A 194 25.33 -11.27 8.46
N ALA A 195 24.22 -11.19 9.19
CA ALA A 195 24.11 -10.38 10.41
C ALA A 195 23.14 -10.99 11.43
N PRO A 196 23.48 -12.10 12.10
CA PRO A 196 22.57 -12.81 13.00
C PRO A 196 22.19 -11.98 14.23
N GLU A 197 23.08 -11.12 14.72
CA GLU A 197 22.84 -10.27 15.89
C GLU A 197 21.72 -9.25 15.61
N LEU A 198 21.71 -8.65 14.42
CA LEU A 198 20.69 -7.66 14.04
C LEU A 198 19.28 -8.26 14.02
N TRP A 199 19.16 -9.56 13.76
CA TRP A 199 17.85 -10.23 13.83
C TRP A 199 17.35 -10.34 15.27
N ARG A 200 18.22 -10.67 16.22
CA ARG A 200 17.84 -10.69 17.65
C ARG A 200 17.44 -9.29 18.11
N GLN A 201 18.26 -8.28 17.81
CA GLN A 201 17.95 -6.88 18.12
C GLN A 201 16.62 -6.43 17.52
N TRP A 202 16.33 -6.79 16.26
CA TRP A 202 15.06 -6.45 15.64
C TRP A 202 13.86 -7.13 16.32
N PHE A 203 13.97 -8.41 16.67
CA PHE A 203 12.91 -9.10 17.41
C PHE A 203 12.69 -8.47 18.80
N ASP A 204 13.76 -8.18 19.53
CA ASP A 204 13.69 -7.51 20.83
C ASP A 204 13.08 -6.12 20.71
N PHE A 205 13.42 -5.38 19.65
CA PHE A 205 12.84 -4.09 19.33
C PHE A 205 11.33 -4.18 19.07
N LEU A 206 10.89 -5.16 18.27
CA LEU A 206 9.47 -5.36 17.96
C LEU A 206 8.66 -5.70 19.22
N VAL A 207 9.15 -6.63 20.05
CA VAL A 207 8.48 -7.04 21.29
C VAL A 207 8.43 -5.88 22.27
N SER A 208 9.54 -5.19 22.48
CA SER A 208 9.65 -4.07 23.42
C SER A 208 8.82 -2.83 23.01
N ASN A 209 8.37 -2.76 21.77
CA ASN A 209 7.59 -1.64 21.24
C ASN A 209 6.19 -2.01 20.74
N ALA A 210 5.71 -3.24 20.97
CA ALA A 210 4.43 -3.73 20.47
C ALA A 210 3.23 -2.85 20.86
N ASP A 211 3.24 -2.29 22.08
CA ASP A 211 2.15 -1.47 22.63
C ASP A 211 2.25 0.02 22.26
N ARG A 212 3.37 0.48 21.70
CA ARG A 212 3.60 1.92 21.40
C ARG A 212 2.98 2.40 20.08
N SER A 213 2.13 1.57 19.48
CA SER A 213 1.53 1.81 18.17
C SER A 213 0.46 2.94 18.11
N THR A 214 0.06 3.49 19.26
CA THR A 214 -1.03 4.48 19.38
C THR A 214 -0.58 5.95 19.34
N SER A 215 0.72 6.23 19.35
CA SER A 215 1.26 7.59 19.56
C SER A 215 1.47 8.43 18.28
N VAL A 216 1.00 7.96 17.12
CA VAL A 216 1.16 8.66 15.83
C VAL A 216 -0.15 9.35 15.42
N LEU A 217 -0.08 10.44 14.67
CA LEU A 217 -1.26 11.13 14.13
C LEU A 217 -2.16 10.15 13.34
N GLY A 218 -3.38 9.91 13.84
CA GLY A 218 -4.32 8.91 13.31
C GLY A 218 -4.25 7.53 13.99
N GLY A 219 -3.24 7.25 14.80
CA GLY A 219 -3.08 5.99 15.55
C GLY A 219 -4.21 5.71 16.56
N SER A 220 -4.88 6.75 17.05
CA SER A 220 -6.08 6.63 17.90
C SER A 220 -7.34 6.22 17.15
N LEU A 221 -7.34 6.26 15.81
CA LEU A 221 -8.51 5.90 15.00
C LEU A 221 -8.67 4.37 14.84
N LEU A 222 -7.60 3.60 15.03
CA LEU A 222 -7.66 2.15 15.00
C LEU A 222 -7.67 1.56 16.42
N PRO A 223 -8.43 0.47 16.65
CA PRO A 223 -8.35 -0.30 17.88
C PRO A 223 -6.92 -0.77 18.17
N ALA A 224 -6.66 -1.10 19.45
CA ALA A 224 -5.38 -1.66 19.89
C ALA A 224 -4.92 -2.84 19.00
N PRO A 225 -3.60 -3.09 18.86
CA PRO A 225 -3.05 -4.19 18.05
C PRO A 225 -3.75 -5.53 18.26
N VAL A 226 -4.05 -5.86 19.52
CA VAL A 226 -4.72 -7.09 19.94
C VAL A 226 -6.14 -7.26 19.38
N ILE A 227 -6.77 -6.16 18.95
CA ILE A 227 -8.09 -6.17 18.31
C ILE A 227 -7.95 -6.10 16.79
N ARG A 228 -7.16 -5.12 16.29
CA ARG A 228 -7.10 -4.86 14.84
C ARG A 228 -6.38 -5.96 14.06
N ILE A 229 -5.39 -6.65 14.64
CA ILE A 229 -4.67 -7.74 13.95
C ILE A 229 -5.61 -8.94 13.76
N PRO A 230 -6.30 -9.46 14.79
CA PRO A 230 -7.33 -10.48 14.59
C PRO A 230 -8.43 -10.02 13.63
N LEU A 231 -8.86 -8.75 13.71
CA LEU A 231 -9.86 -8.22 12.79
C LEU A 231 -9.38 -8.25 11.33
N ALA A 232 -8.13 -7.85 11.06
CA ALA A 232 -7.54 -7.93 9.73
C ALA A 232 -7.50 -9.37 9.22
N VAL A 233 -7.11 -10.33 10.07
CA VAL A 233 -7.12 -11.76 9.75
C VAL A 233 -8.53 -12.26 9.44
N VAL A 234 -9.53 -11.90 10.26
CA VAL A 234 -10.93 -12.29 10.06
C VAL A 234 -11.49 -11.72 8.76
N VAL A 235 -11.26 -10.43 8.49
CA VAL A 235 -11.71 -9.76 7.25
C VAL A 235 -11.11 -10.47 6.03
N VAL A 236 -9.83 -10.78 6.05
CA VAL A 236 -9.16 -11.48 4.95
C VAL A 236 -9.63 -12.93 4.83
N ALA A 237 -9.79 -13.65 5.94
CA ALA A 237 -10.28 -15.01 5.93
C ALA A 237 -11.72 -15.12 5.40
N VAL A 238 -12.60 -14.21 5.81
CA VAL A 238 -13.98 -14.14 5.30
C VAL A 238 -13.97 -13.79 3.81
N GLY A 239 -13.22 -12.76 3.39
CA GLY A 239 -13.13 -12.42 1.97
C GLY A 239 -12.51 -13.53 1.12
N ALA A 240 -11.55 -14.28 1.65
CA ALA A 240 -10.96 -15.44 0.97
C ALA A 240 -11.98 -16.56 0.73
N ARG A 241 -12.85 -16.84 1.72
CA ARG A 241 -13.98 -17.77 1.58
C ARG A 241 -15.02 -17.26 0.58
N LEU A 242 -15.28 -15.96 0.57
CA LEU A 242 -16.27 -15.31 -0.29
C LEU A 242 -15.74 -14.92 -1.68
N GLY A 243 -14.47 -15.17 -1.99
CA GLY A 243 -13.85 -14.78 -3.27
C GLY A 243 -13.74 -13.26 -3.46
N ARG A 244 -13.72 -12.48 -2.39
CA ARG A 244 -13.69 -11.00 -2.41
C ARG A 244 -12.26 -10.50 -2.24
N THR A 245 -11.52 -10.36 -3.34
CA THR A 245 -10.10 -9.97 -3.31
C THR A 245 -9.85 -8.57 -2.76
N TRP A 246 -10.82 -7.64 -2.89
CA TRP A 246 -10.71 -6.26 -2.39
C TRP A 246 -10.43 -6.17 -0.88
N VAL A 247 -10.70 -7.23 -0.10
CA VAL A 247 -10.41 -7.25 1.34
C VAL A 247 -8.90 -7.25 1.63
N LEU A 248 -8.04 -7.60 0.67
CA LEU A 248 -6.59 -7.68 0.89
C LEU A 248 -5.99 -6.32 1.26
N PRO A 249 -6.10 -5.26 0.43
CA PRO A 249 -5.57 -3.95 0.80
C PRO A 249 -6.25 -3.39 2.06
N VAL A 250 -7.53 -3.71 2.31
CA VAL A 250 -8.22 -3.32 3.55
C VAL A 250 -7.62 -4.02 4.77
N GLY A 251 -7.35 -5.33 4.67
CA GLY A 251 -6.67 -6.10 5.71
C GLY A 251 -5.25 -5.61 5.98
N MET A 252 -4.51 -5.21 4.94
CA MET A 252 -3.18 -4.60 5.09
C MET A 252 -3.25 -3.28 5.87
N ILE A 253 -4.25 -2.44 5.60
CA ILE A 253 -4.47 -1.17 6.31
C ILE A 253 -4.87 -1.43 7.76
N LEU A 254 -5.85 -2.30 8.01
CA LEU A 254 -6.28 -2.68 9.36
C LEU A 254 -5.15 -3.29 10.18
N GLY A 255 -4.30 -4.09 9.55
CA GLY A 255 -3.13 -4.70 10.16
C GLY A 255 -1.98 -3.73 10.39
N SER A 256 -1.98 -2.53 9.80
CA SER A 256 -0.83 -1.63 9.87
C SER A 256 -0.52 -1.19 11.30
N PRO A 257 0.74 -1.32 11.77
CA PRO A 257 1.09 -1.04 13.16
C PRO A 257 0.98 0.45 13.47
N VAL A 258 1.24 1.30 12.48
CA VAL A 258 1.06 2.74 12.57
C VAL A 258 0.04 3.13 11.50
N PHE A 259 -1.15 3.54 11.94
CA PHE A 259 -2.16 4.08 11.04
C PHE A 259 -1.89 5.56 10.80
N GLY A 260 -1.13 5.84 9.75
CA GLY A 260 -1.02 7.18 9.17
C GLY A 260 -1.83 7.26 7.89
N ILE A 261 -2.14 8.47 7.45
CA ILE A 261 -2.89 8.71 6.20
C ILE A 261 -2.18 8.07 4.98
N GLY A 262 -0.84 7.94 5.02
CA GLY A 262 -0.07 7.22 4.00
C GLY A 262 -0.47 5.75 3.80
N ALA A 263 -1.01 5.07 4.83
CA ALA A 263 -1.50 3.69 4.69
C ALA A 263 -2.65 3.58 3.69
N LEU A 264 -3.42 4.65 3.47
CA LEU A 264 -4.49 4.66 2.46
C LEU A 264 -3.96 4.52 1.03
N ALA A 265 -2.67 4.81 0.78
CA ALA A 265 -2.04 4.59 -0.53
C ALA A 265 -2.07 3.11 -0.95
N VAL A 266 -2.17 2.17 0.00
CA VAL A 266 -2.34 0.73 -0.28
C VAL A 266 -3.61 0.46 -1.12
N LEU A 267 -4.66 1.28 -0.97
CA LEU A 267 -5.90 1.15 -1.75
C LEU A 267 -5.69 1.36 -3.25
N ALA A 268 -4.62 2.04 -3.69
CA ALA A 268 -4.29 2.17 -5.10
C ALA A 268 -4.09 0.79 -5.78
N GLY A 269 -3.73 -0.25 -5.00
CA GLY A 269 -3.63 -1.62 -5.46
C GLY A 269 -4.95 -2.21 -6.00
N LEU A 270 -6.11 -1.72 -5.53
CA LEU A 270 -7.43 -2.20 -5.95
C LEU A 270 -7.65 -2.11 -7.46
N VAL A 271 -7.15 -1.04 -8.08
CA VAL A 271 -7.36 -0.75 -9.51
C VAL A 271 -6.87 -1.91 -10.39
N ARG A 272 -5.76 -2.52 -10.01
CA ARG A 272 -5.14 -3.61 -10.78
C ARG A 272 -5.48 -4.99 -10.23
N LEU A 273 -5.83 -5.11 -8.96
CA LEU A 273 -6.36 -6.34 -8.37
C LEU A 273 -7.65 -6.79 -9.06
N ASP A 274 -8.57 -5.86 -9.31
CA ASP A 274 -9.84 -6.15 -9.97
C ASP A 274 -9.66 -6.47 -11.46
N ALA A 275 -8.70 -5.82 -12.13
CA ALA A 275 -8.38 -6.11 -13.53
C ALA A 275 -7.88 -7.55 -13.71
N ALA A 276 -7.11 -8.07 -12.75
CA ALA A 276 -6.66 -9.46 -12.75
C ALA A 276 -7.82 -10.44 -12.50
N GLY A 277 -8.78 -10.09 -11.65
CA GLY A 277 -9.98 -10.90 -11.40
C GLY A 277 -10.92 -11.00 -12.60
N ARG A 278 -11.09 -9.90 -13.35
CA ARG A 278 -11.95 -9.86 -14.55
C ARG A 278 -11.35 -10.57 -15.77
N ALA A 279 -10.03 -10.66 -15.87
CA ALA A 279 -9.36 -11.37 -16.96
C ALA A 279 -9.37 -12.90 -16.79
N GLY A 280 -9.67 -13.41 -15.59
CA GLY A 280 -9.70 -14.84 -15.27
C GLY A 280 -11.05 -15.53 -15.48
N THR A 281 -12.12 -14.78 -15.78
CA THR A 281 -13.45 -15.32 -16.08
C THR A 281 -13.64 -15.38 -17.60
N PRO A 282 -13.68 -16.58 -18.23
CA PRO A 282 -14.14 -16.69 -19.61
C PRO A 282 -15.58 -16.16 -19.66
N GLY A 283 -15.80 -15.07 -20.39
CA GLY A 283 -17.15 -14.59 -20.65
C GLY A 283 -17.93 -15.66 -21.43
N PRO A 284 -19.25 -15.80 -21.21
CA PRO A 284 -20.05 -16.73 -21.99
C PRO A 284 -19.88 -16.38 -23.47
N ALA A 285 -19.49 -17.37 -24.27
CA ALA A 285 -19.35 -17.26 -25.70
C ALA A 285 -20.64 -16.66 -26.26
N ARG A 286 -20.59 -15.39 -26.71
CA ARG A 286 -21.68 -14.80 -27.48
C ARG A 286 -21.83 -15.66 -28.73
N GLY A 287 -22.90 -16.45 -28.77
CA GLY A 287 -23.27 -17.27 -29.91
C GLY A 287 -23.21 -16.43 -31.18
N ARG A 288 -22.45 -16.91 -32.16
CA ARG A 288 -22.58 -16.44 -33.54
C ARG A 288 -24.02 -16.72 -33.95
N ARG A 289 -24.80 -15.66 -34.19
CA ARG A 289 -25.94 -15.76 -35.10
C ARG A 289 -25.36 -16.10 -36.46
N THR A 290 -25.58 -17.33 -36.89
CA THR A 290 -25.62 -17.66 -38.31
C THR A 290 -26.94 -17.13 -38.81
N ASP A 291 -26.91 -15.96 -39.42
CA ASP A 291 -27.99 -15.53 -40.29
C ASP A 291 -27.82 -16.31 -41.61
N SER A 292 -28.94 -16.94 -41.99
CA SER A 292 -29.26 -17.70 -43.20
C SER A 292 -28.76 -17.10 -44.51
#